data_AF-A0A395CS20-F1
#
_entry.id   AF-A0A395CS20-F1
#
_cell.length_a   1.000
_cell.length_b   1.000
_cell.length_c   1.000
_cell.angle_alpha   90.00
_cell.angle_beta   90.00
_cell.angle_gamma   90.00
#
_symmetry.space_group_name_H-M   'P 1'
#
loop_
_entity.id
_entity.type
_entity.pdbx_description
1 polymer ?
#
loop_
_entity_poly.entity_id
_entity_poly.type
_entity_poly.pdbx_seq_one_letter_code
_entity_poly.pdbx_strand_id
1 'polypeptide(L)' 'MKTITYQDVRFSVAPMMDWTDRHCRRFHRLLSRRARLYTEMLTTGAVIFGDRERLFGFDPAEH' A
#
# COMPACT_ATOMS: atom_id res chain seq x y z
N MET A 1 -8.83 -13.62 -10.48
CA MET A 1 -8.06 -12.41 -10.88
C MET A 1 -9.04 -11.39 -11.44
N LYS A 2 -9.23 -10.23 -10.79
CA LYS A 2 -10.01 -9.12 -11.38
C LYS A 2 -9.11 -8.37 -12.36
N THR A 3 -9.56 -8.18 -13.59
CA THR A 3 -8.90 -7.33 -14.58
C THR A 3 -9.00 -5.87 -14.09
N ILE A 4 -7.87 -5.23 -13.80
CA ILE A 4 -7.85 -3.83 -13.36
C ILE A 4 -8.24 -2.96 -14.56
N THR A 5 -9.32 -2.21 -14.44
CA THR A 5 -9.76 -1.26 -15.48
C THR A 5 -9.27 0.15 -15.15
N TYR A 6 -9.20 1.03 -16.15
CA TYR A 6 -8.83 2.44 -15.94
C TYR A 6 -9.72 3.14 -14.89
N GLN A 7 -10.98 2.71 -14.78
CA GLN A 7 -11.94 3.24 -13.82
C GLN A 7 -11.57 2.93 -12.35
N ASP A 8 -10.77 1.88 -12.12
CA ASP A 8 -10.33 1.42 -10.79
C ASP A 8 -9.10 2.16 -10.27
N VAL A 9 -8.35 2.85 -11.13
CA VAL A 9 -7.10 3.56 -10.79
C VAL A 9 -7.20 5.08 -10.93
N ARG A 10 -8.42 5.61 -10.98
CA ARG A 10 -8.67 7.06 -11.12
C ARG A 10 -8.09 7.90 -9.98
N PHE A 11 -7.89 7.29 -8.82
CA PHE A 11 -7.35 7.95 -7.64
C PHE A 11 -6.39 7.02 -6.91
N SER A 12 -5.17 7.51 -6.66
CA SER A 12 -4.14 6.76 -5.96
C SER A 12 -3.40 7.63 -4.96
N VAL A 13 -3.00 7.03 -3.84
CA VAL A 13 -2.16 7.68 -2.82
C VAL A 13 -0.70 7.34 -3.09
N ALA A 14 0.14 8.36 -3.24
CA ALA A 14 1.56 8.20 -3.53
C ALA A 14 2.31 7.44 -2.42
N PRO A 15 3.34 6.65 -2.76
CA PRO A 15 4.23 6.04 -1.77
C PRO A 15 5.14 7.12 -1.18
N MET A 16 5.04 7.31 0.14
CA MET A 16 5.84 8.25 0.93
C MET A 16 6.45 7.50 2.12
N MET A 17 7.78 7.54 2.23
CA MET A 17 8.56 6.97 3.33
C MET A 17 8.11 7.59 4.66
N ASP A 18 8.02 6.78 5.73
CA ASP A 18 7.52 7.13 7.07
C ASP A 18 6.06 7.65 7.18
N TRP A 19 5.41 7.95 6.06
CA TRP A 19 4.04 8.47 6.04
C TRP A 19 3.02 7.41 5.62
N THR A 20 3.37 6.54 4.67
CA THR A 20 2.43 5.54 4.09
C THR A 20 2.48 4.21 4.82
N ASP A 21 2.59 4.28 6.15
CA ASP A 21 2.55 3.13 7.05
C ASP A 21 1.14 2.51 7.09
N ARG A 22 1.02 1.29 7.66
CA ARG A 22 -0.24 0.55 7.83
C ARG A 22 -1.37 1.40 8.41
N HIS A 23 -1.07 2.29 9.37
CA HIS A 23 -2.06 3.15 10.01
C HIS A 23 -2.61 4.20 9.04
N CYS A 24 -1.75 4.78 8.20
CA CYS A 24 -2.15 5.77 7.20
C CYS A 24 -2.96 5.12 6.08
N ARG A 25 -2.58 3.91 5.65
CA ARG A 25 -3.37 3.14 4.66
C ARG A 25 -4.76 2.80 5.18
N ARG A 26 -4.88 2.41 6.46
CA ARG A 26 -6.18 2.16 7.08
C ARG A 26 -7.05 3.42 7.13
N PHE A 27 -6.46 4.57 7.48
CA PHE A 27 -7.17 5.85 7.45
C PHE A 27 -7.65 6.22 6.04
N HIS A 28 -6.79 6.10 5.03
CA HIS A 28 -7.18 6.32 3.64
C HIS A 28 -8.28 5.37 3.16
N ARG A 29 -8.32 4.13 3.67
CA ARG A 29 -9.39 3.15 3.38
C ARG A 29 -10.74 3.55 3.97
N LEU A 30 -10.75 4.22 5.12
CA LEU A 30 -11.96 4.80 5.70
C LEU A 30 -12.47 5.99 4.87
N LEU A 31 -11.57 6.79 4.31
CA LEU A 31 -11.92 7.94 3.46
C LEU A 31 -12.39 7.52 2.06
N SER A 32 -11.79 6.48 1.48
CA SER A 32 -12.14 6.01 0.14
C SER A 32 -11.97 4.51 -0.03
N ARG A 33 -13.07 3.85 -0.41
CA ARG A 33 -13.09 2.40 -0.72
C ARG A 33 -12.48 2.06 -2.08
N ARG A 34 -12.30 3.06 -2.95
CA ARG A 34 -11.84 2.86 -4.35
C ARG A 34 -10.47 3.49 -4.61
N ALA A 35 -9.88 4.18 -3.64
CA ALA A 35 -8.53 4.68 -3.75
C ALA A 35 -7.53 3.52 -3.83
N ARG A 36 -6.59 3.59 -4.77
CA ARG A 36 -5.45 2.68 -4.81
C ARG A 36 -4.38 3.17 -3.84
N LEU A 37 -3.99 2.32 -2.91
CA LEU A 37 -2.99 2.64 -1.90
C LEU A 37 -1.69 1.93 -2.27
N TYR A 38 -0.58 2.66 -2.31
CA TYR A 38 0.75 2.08 -2.40
C TYR A 38 1.33 1.94 -0.99
N THR A 39 2.18 0.95 -0.79
CA THR A 39 2.97 0.82 0.45
C THR A 39 4.09 1.85 0.47
N GLU A 40 4.79 1.96 1.60
CA GLU A 40 6.01 2.77 1.69
C GLU A 40 7.03 2.37 0.60
N MET A 41 7.91 3.32 0.25
CA MET A 41 8.96 3.08 -0.73
C MET A 41 10.03 2.18 -0.12
N LEU A 42 10.09 0.93 -0.58
CA LEU A 42 11.10 -0.04 -0.18
C LEU A 42 12.27 -0.05 -1.18
N THR A 43 13.50 -0.09 -0.66
CA THR A 43 14.69 -0.20 -1.51
C THR A 43 14.92 -1.65 -1.93
N THR A 44 15.49 -1.85 -3.12
CA THR A 44 15.78 -3.20 -3.64
C THR A 44 16.66 -4.02 -2.68
N GLY A 45 17.62 -3.39 -1.99
CA GLY A 45 18.45 -4.05 -0.99
C GLY A 45 17.65 -4.55 0.22
N ALA A 46 16.67 -3.77 0.69
CA ALA A 46 15.76 -4.20 1.75
C ALA A 46 14.85 -5.34 1.29
N VAL A 47 14.37 -5.31 0.04
CA VAL A 47 13.54 -6.39 -0.51
C VAL A 47 14.30 -7.73 -0.63
N ILE A 48 15.58 -7.68 -0.99
CA ILE A 48 16.40 -8.88 -1.23
C ILE A 48 17.00 -9.43 0.08
N PHE A 49 17.52 -8.57 0.95
CA PHE A 49 18.29 -8.95 2.13
C PHE A 49 17.60 -8.64 3.47
N GLY A 50 16.53 -7.87 3.45
CA GLY A 50 15.78 -7.50 4.65
C GLY A 50 14.76 -8.55 5.07
N ASP A 51 14.23 -8.37 6.27
CA ASP A 51 13.21 -9.23 6.85
C ASP A 51 11.87 -9.03 6.15
N ARG A 52 11.44 -10.03 5.36
CA ARG A 52 10.24 -9.94 4.53
C ARG A 52 8.97 -9.80 5.35
N GLU A 53 8.87 -10.37 6.54
CA GLU A 53 7.65 -10.25 7.35
C GLU A 53 7.48 -8.82 7.87
N ARG A 54 8.58 -8.14 8.16
CA ARG A 54 8.55 -6.74 8.60
C ARG A 54 8.30 -5.78 7.43
N LEU A 55 8.82 -6.08 6.24
CA LEU A 55 8.76 -5.19 5.07
C LEU A 55 7.49 -5.39 4.21
N PHE A 56 6.94 -6.61 4.19
CA PHE A 56 5.71 -6.95 3.44
C PHE A 56 4.51 -7.22 4.36
N GLY A 57 4.62 -6.93 5.65
CA GLY A 57 3.55 -7.10 6.62
C GLY A 57 2.30 -6.33 6.19
N PHE A 58 1.31 -7.06 5.67
CA PHE A 58 0.02 -6.54 5.25
C PHE A 58 -1.03 -7.01 6.24
N ASP A 59 -1.73 -6.07 6.88
CA ASP A 59 -2.83 -6.42 7.79
C ASP A 59 -4.11 -6.70 6.96
N PRO A 60 -4.83 -7.81 7.22
CA PRO A 60 -6.08 -8.14 6.51
C PRO A 60 -7.14 -7.04 6.59
N ALA A 61 -7.08 -6.15 7.59
CA ALA A 61 -7.98 -5.01 7.74
C ALA A 61 -7.71 -3.88 6.72
N GLU A 62 -6.67 -3.97 5.88
CA GLU A 62 -6.41 -3.03 4.79
C GLU A 62 -7.28 -3.30 3.53
N HIS A 63 -8.01 -4.41 3.46
CA HIS A 63 -8.87 -4.78 2.30
C HIS A 63 -10.26 -4.13 2.32
#